data_AF-A0A7C4AGH5-F1
#
_entry.id   AF-A0A7C4AGH5-F1
#
_cell.length_a   1.000
_cell.length_b   1.000
_cell.length_c   1.000
_cell.angle_alpha   90.00
_cell.angle_beta   90.00
_cell.angle_gamma   90.00
#
_symmetry.space_group_name_H-M   'P 1'
#
loop_
_entity.id
_entity.type
_entity.pdbx_description
1 polymer ?
#
loop_
_entity_poly.entity_id
_entity_poly.type
_entity_poly.pdbx_seq_one_letter_code
_entity_poly.pdbx_strand_id
1 'polypeptide(L)'
;PFQSAETLLGQIPQDVVVRLVDFHAEATSEKKAMGFYLDGRVSVVAGTHTHVQTNDACVLPKGTAYLTDLGMCGPAQSVLGMDPDVILKRFLGRLPVRFEVARSPARLEGALCEVDAATGRAVGIRPWQGG
;
A
#
# COMPACT_ATOMS: atom_id res chain seq x y z
N PRO A 1 -12.24 -8.07 6.62
CA PRO A 1 -11.37 -6.89 6.91
C PRO A 1 -12.14 -5.65 7.38
N PHE A 2 -13.27 -5.29 6.75
CA PHE A 2 -14.05 -4.09 7.10
C PHE A 2 -14.51 -4.06 8.57
N GLN A 3 -15.21 -5.10 9.03
CA GLN A 3 -15.65 -5.21 10.43
C GLN A 3 -14.48 -5.23 11.41
N SER A 4 -13.37 -5.89 11.04
CA SER A 4 -12.16 -5.91 11.85
C SER A 4 -11.55 -4.51 12.00
N ALA A 5 -11.53 -3.72 10.91
CA ALA A 5 -11.09 -2.33 10.96
C ALA A 5 -11.99 -1.49 11.87
N GLU A 6 -13.31 -1.71 11.85
CA GLU A 6 -14.25 -1.06 12.78
C GLU A 6 -13.92 -1.36 14.25
N THR A 7 -13.74 -2.65 14.56
CA THR A 7 -13.40 -3.10 15.92
C THR A 7 -12.08 -2.50 16.40
N LEU A 8 -11.05 -2.51 15.55
CA LEU A 8 -9.74 -1.97 15.89
C LEU A 8 -9.78 -0.45 16.07
N LEU A 9 -10.48 0.27 15.20
CA LEU A 9 -10.64 1.72 15.34
C LEU A 9 -11.39 2.09 16.63
N GLY A 10 -12.38 1.28 17.04
CA GLY A 10 -13.09 1.46 18.30
C GLY A 10 -12.24 1.24 19.55
N GLN A 11 -11.09 0.56 19.43
CA GLN A 11 -10.14 0.34 20.53
C GLN A 11 -9.10 1.45 20.66
N ILE A 12 -8.95 2.30 19.64
CA ILE A 12 -8.01 3.41 19.67
C ILE A 12 -8.63 4.57 20.47
N PRO A 13 -7.91 5.16 21.44
CA PRO A 13 -8.38 6.33 22.17
C PRO A 13 -8.81 7.47 21.24
N GLN A 14 -9.86 8.19 21.64
CA GLN A 14 -10.47 9.23 20.78
C GLN A 14 -9.55 10.44 20.54
N ASP A 15 -8.61 10.69 21.46
CA ASP A 15 -7.58 11.73 21.36
C ASP A 15 -6.43 11.39 20.41
N VAL A 16 -6.29 10.13 19.99
CA VAL A 16 -5.37 9.73 18.92
C VAL A 16 -6.02 10.04 17.58
N VAL A 17 -5.82 11.25 17.07
CA VAL A 17 -6.43 11.75 15.83
C VAL A 17 -5.68 11.36 14.55
N VAL A 18 -4.37 11.15 14.64
CA VAL A 18 -3.56 10.68 13.51
C VAL A 18 -3.56 9.15 13.47
N ARG A 19 -4.18 8.58 12.42
CA ARG A 19 -4.40 7.13 12.30
C ARG A 19 -4.04 6.66 10.90
N LEU A 20 -3.21 5.62 10.81
CA LEU A 20 -2.74 5.08 9.54
C LEU A 20 -3.18 3.62 9.41
N VAL A 21 -3.63 3.25 8.22
CA VAL A 21 -4.03 1.88 7.87
C VAL A 21 -3.20 1.41 6.69
N ASP A 22 -2.34 0.43 6.94
CA ASP A 22 -1.77 -0.43 5.89
C ASP A 22 -2.78 -1.53 5.58
N PHE A 23 -3.30 -1.54 4.35
CA PHE A 23 -4.26 -2.53 3.88
C PHE A 23 -3.61 -3.48 2.85
N HIS A 24 -3.05 -4.56 3.38
CA HIS A 24 -2.42 -5.62 2.60
C HIS A 24 -3.46 -6.49 1.88
N ALA A 25 -3.65 -6.27 0.58
CA ALA A 25 -4.67 -6.96 -0.21
C ALA A 25 -4.28 -7.04 -1.70
N GLU A 26 -4.87 -7.98 -2.43
CA GLU A 26 -4.62 -8.12 -3.88
C GLU A 26 -5.60 -7.28 -4.72
N ALA A 27 -6.90 -7.40 -4.42
CA ALA A 27 -7.94 -6.81 -5.25
C ALA A 27 -8.00 -5.28 -5.11
N THR A 28 -7.78 -4.57 -6.21
CA THR A 28 -7.88 -3.09 -6.25
C THR A 28 -9.27 -2.59 -5.85
N SER A 29 -10.33 -3.35 -6.16
CA SER A 29 -11.71 -3.04 -5.74
C SER A 29 -11.88 -3.09 -4.22
N GLU A 30 -11.30 -4.10 -3.56
CA GLU A 30 -11.36 -4.22 -2.10
C GLU A 30 -10.56 -3.09 -1.42
N LYS A 31 -9.40 -2.73 -1.99
CA LYS A 31 -8.60 -1.60 -1.50
C LYS A 31 -9.33 -0.27 -1.64
N LYS A 32 -9.93 0.01 -2.80
CA LYS A 32 -10.75 1.21 -3.02
C LYS A 32 -11.93 1.25 -2.06
N ALA A 33 -12.62 0.13 -1.88
CA ALA A 33 -13.73 0.03 -0.94
C ALA A 33 -13.27 0.31 0.50
N MET A 34 -12.11 -0.19 0.92
CA MET A 34 -11.54 0.12 2.24
C MET A 34 -11.23 1.61 2.40
N GLY A 35 -10.65 2.25 1.38
CA GLY A 35 -10.41 3.68 1.35
C GLY A 35 -11.70 4.49 1.59
N PHE A 36 -12.75 4.23 0.82
CA PHE A 36 -14.04 4.91 1.00
C PHE A 36 -14.74 4.56 2.31
N TYR A 37 -14.60 3.32 2.77
CA TYR A 37 -15.19 2.88 4.04
C TYR A 37 -14.58 3.64 5.22
N LEU A 38 -13.27 3.89 5.21
CA LEU A 38 -12.55 4.56 6.30
C LEU A 38 -12.41 6.08 6.10
N ASP A 39 -12.91 6.64 5.00
CA ASP A 39 -12.80 8.06 4.69
C ASP A 39 -13.36 8.96 5.81
N GLY A 40 -12.53 9.88 6.30
CA GLY A 40 -12.80 10.78 7.42
C GLY A 40 -12.65 10.16 8.80
N ARG A 41 -12.30 8.87 8.90
CA ARG A 41 -12.11 8.14 10.18
C ARG A 41 -10.65 7.83 10.48
N VAL A 42 -9.80 7.91 9.46
CA VAL A 42 -8.35 7.74 9.52
C VAL A 42 -7.65 8.78 8.67
N SER A 43 -6.38 9.05 8.96
CA SER A 43 -5.57 10.00 8.20
C SER A 43 -5.11 9.41 6.88
N VAL A 44 -4.74 8.13 6.86
CA VAL A 44 -4.17 7.46 5.69
C VAL A 44 -4.71 6.04 5.55
N VAL A 45 -5.08 5.64 4.34
CA VAL A 45 -5.26 4.25 3.91
C VAL A 45 -4.31 3.99 2.75
N ALA A 46 -3.25 3.24 2.99
CA ALA A 46 -2.27 2.86 1.98
C ALA A 46 -2.32 1.35 1.76
N GLY A 47 -2.50 0.93 0.50
CA GLY A 47 -2.44 -0.49 0.18
C GLY A 47 -1.00 -0.99 0.03
N THR A 48 -0.82 -2.28 0.27
CA THR A 48 0.40 -3.04 0.00
C THR A 48 0.03 -4.40 -0.62
N HIS A 49 1.02 -5.22 -0.96
CA HIS A 49 0.96 -6.62 -1.47
C HIS A 49 1.36 -6.78 -2.94
N THR A 50 0.91 -5.91 -3.84
CA THR A 50 1.04 -6.18 -5.29
C THR A 50 2.45 -5.94 -5.82
N HIS A 51 3.31 -5.32 -5.01
CA HIS A 51 4.70 -4.96 -5.32
C HIS A 51 4.85 -4.01 -6.53
N VAL A 52 3.78 -3.33 -6.92
CA VAL A 52 3.78 -2.34 -8.01
C VAL A 52 3.09 -1.07 -7.53
N GLN A 53 3.86 0.00 -7.38
CA GLN A 53 3.33 1.29 -6.94
C GLN A 53 2.27 1.82 -7.93
N THR A 54 1.14 2.29 -7.40
CA THR A 54 0.07 2.87 -8.22
C THR A 54 0.20 4.40 -8.34
N ASN A 55 -0.38 4.97 -9.41
CA ASN A 55 -0.38 6.42 -9.66
C ASN A 55 -1.74 7.07 -9.33
N ASP A 56 -2.39 6.61 -8.26
CA ASP A 56 -3.73 7.05 -7.88
C ASP A 56 -3.80 7.67 -6.47
N ALA A 57 -2.67 8.21 -6.02
CA ALA A 57 -2.58 8.97 -4.78
C ALA A 57 -3.57 10.14 -4.79
N CYS A 58 -4.42 10.21 -3.77
CA CYS A 58 -5.35 11.33 -3.61
C CYS A 58 -5.76 11.53 -2.15
N VAL A 59 -6.31 12.69 -1.84
CA VAL A 59 -7.07 12.91 -0.61
C VAL A 59 -8.55 12.69 -0.93
N LEU A 60 -9.18 11.78 -0.21
CA LEU A 60 -10.60 11.45 -0.35
C LEU A 60 -11.50 12.58 0.20
N PRO A 61 -12.79 12.62 -0.16
CA PRO A 61 -13.67 13.76 0.14
C PRO A 61 -13.76 14.16 1.61
N LYS A 62 -13.57 13.23 2.56
CA LYS A 62 -13.63 13.52 4.01
C LYS A 62 -12.25 13.66 4.65
N GLY A 63 -11.19 13.75 3.86
CA GLY A 63 -9.84 14.11 4.32
C GLY A 63 -8.92 12.94 4.63
N THR A 64 -9.21 11.73 4.14
CA THR A 64 -8.28 10.59 4.24
C THR A 64 -7.36 10.54 3.02
N ALA A 65 -6.05 10.49 3.22
CA ALA A 65 -5.11 10.19 2.15
C ALA A 65 -5.23 8.72 1.73
N TYR A 66 -5.19 8.47 0.42
CA TYR A 66 -5.36 7.15 -0.15
C TYR A 66 -4.31 6.87 -1.23
N LEU A 67 -3.80 5.64 -1.26
CA LEU A 67 -3.01 5.09 -2.36
C LEU A 67 -3.29 3.58 -2.49
N THR A 68 -3.56 3.09 -3.70
CA THR A 68 -3.92 1.67 -3.90
C THR A 68 -2.75 0.73 -3.63
N ASP A 69 -1.53 1.04 -4.02
CA ASP A 69 -0.37 0.26 -3.57
C ASP A 69 0.86 1.15 -3.43
N LEU A 70 1.54 1.04 -2.30
CA LEU A 70 2.81 1.74 -2.04
C LEU A 70 3.93 1.23 -2.95
N GLY A 71 3.82 0.01 -3.45
CA GLY A 71 4.83 -0.67 -4.24
C GLY A 71 5.73 -1.57 -3.39
N MET A 72 6.99 -1.68 -3.78
CA MET A 72 7.97 -2.55 -3.13
C MET A 72 9.30 -1.83 -2.89
N CYS A 73 9.93 -2.16 -1.75
CA CYS A 73 11.34 -1.86 -1.50
C CYS A 73 12.17 -3.12 -1.77
N GLY A 74 12.84 -3.20 -2.92
CA GLY A 74 13.52 -4.42 -3.35
C GLY A 74 14.20 -4.33 -4.72
N PRO A 75 14.65 -5.46 -5.29
CA PRO A 75 15.38 -5.50 -6.55
C PRO A 75 14.58 -4.85 -7.70
N ALA A 76 15.11 -3.77 -8.29
CA ALA A 76 14.40 -2.97 -9.28
C ALA A 76 14.16 -3.71 -10.61
N GLN A 77 15.10 -4.56 -11.00
CA GLN A 77 14.98 -5.43 -12.18
C GLN A 77 14.62 -6.83 -11.70
N SER A 78 13.32 -7.07 -11.52
CA SER A 78 12.78 -8.32 -11.01
C SER A 78 11.32 -8.51 -11.42
N VAL A 79 10.79 -9.70 -11.19
CA VAL A 79 9.34 -9.96 -11.22
C VAL A 79 8.85 -10.02 -9.77
N LEU A 80 8.36 -8.88 -9.28
CA LEU A 80 7.86 -8.69 -7.92
C LEU A 80 8.89 -9.09 -6.83
N GLY A 81 10.17 -8.83 -7.08
CA GLY A 81 11.30 -9.15 -6.19
C GLY A 81 12.06 -10.43 -6.56
N MET A 82 11.50 -11.26 -7.46
CA MET A 82 12.07 -12.55 -7.82
C MET A 82 12.83 -12.51 -9.15
N ASP A 83 13.78 -13.43 -9.30
CA ASP A 83 14.56 -13.61 -10.52
C ASP A 83 13.64 -13.84 -11.74
N PRO A 84 13.72 -12.98 -12.78
CA PRO A 84 12.87 -13.10 -13.97
C PRO A 84 12.97 -14.46 -14.66
N ASP A 85 14.15 -15.05 -14.76
CA ASP A 85 14.36 -16.34 -15.46
C ASP A 85 13.66 -17.48 -14.71
N VAL A 86 13.71 -17.45 -13.37
CA VAL A 86 13.00 -18.41 -12.53
C VAL A 86 11.50 -18.30 -12.71
N ILE A 87 10.97 -17.07 -12.69
CA ILE A 87 9.52 -16.84 -12.83
C ILE A 87 9.03 -17.20 -14.25
N LEU A 88 9.78 -16.86 -15.29
CA LEU A 88 9.46 -17.22 -16.66
C LEU A 88 9.44 -18.74 -16.86
N LYS A 89 10.43 -19.47 -16.32
CA LYS A 89 10.44 -20.94 -16.32
C LYS A 89 9.19 -21.53 -15.68
N ARG A 90 8.71 -20.94 -14.58
CA ARG A 90 7.46 -21.37 -13.92
C ARG A 90 6.24 -21.19 -14.82
N PHE A 91 6.06 -20.00 -15.40
CA PHE A 91 4.89 -19.69 -16.22
C PHE A 91 4.86 -20.50 -17.52
N LEU A 92 6.03 -20.70 -18.15
CA LEU A 92 6.13 -21.43 -19.43
C LEU A 92 6.13 -22.96 -19.24
N GLY A 93 6.85 -23.45 -18.22
CA GLY A 93 7.09 -24.88 -18.03
C GLY A 93 6.02 -25.63 -17.24
N ARG A 94 5.13 -24.91 -16.51
CA ARG A 94 4.11 -25.48 -15.60
C ARG A 94 4.66 -26.43 -14.51
N LEU A 95 5.97 -26.42 -14.28
CA LEU A 95 6.62 -27.20 -13.23
C LEU A 95 6.91 -26.31 -12.02
N PRO A 96 6.91 -26.88 -10.80
CA PRO A 96 7.41 -26.17 -9.62
C PRO A 96 8.86 -25.73 -9.81
N VAL A 97 9.14 -24.47 -9.50
CA VAL A 97 10.50 -23.93 -9.43
C VAL A 97 10.74 -23.39 -8.03
N ARG A 98 11.99 -23.45 -7.58
CA ARG A 98 12.39 -22.74 -6.36
C ARG A 98 12.46 -21.25 -6.67
N PHE A 99 11.81 -20.43 -5.86
CA PHE A 99 11.92 -18.98 -5.99
C PHE A 99 13.29 -18.49 -5.54
N GLU A 100 13.88 -17.59 -6.33
CA GLU A 100 15.17 -16.95 -6.05
C GLU A 100 15.00 -15.44 -6.11
N VAL A 101 15.56 -14.71 -5.14
CA VAL A 101 15.49 -13.24 -5.10
C VAL A 101 16.40 -12.69 -6.20
N ALA A 102 15.90 -11.74 -6.98
CA ALA A 102 16.68 -11.13 -8.05
C ALA A 102 17.91 -10.37 -7.50
N ARG A 103 19.00 -10.39 -8.26
CA ARG A 103 20.22 -9.63 -7.94
C ARG A 103 20.28 -8.37 -8.80
N SER A 104 19.67 -7.30 -8.32
CA SER A 104 19.75 -5.97 -8.94
C SER A 104 19.75 -4.87 -7.88
N PRO A 105 20.15 -3.63 -8.22
CA PRO A 105 20.05 -2.50 -7.31
C PRO A 105 18.63 -2.38 -6.75
N ALA A 106 18.53 -1.99 -5.48
CA ALA A 106 17.24 -1.80 -4.86
C ALA A 106 16.58 -0.52 -5.37
N ARG A 107 15.26 -0.56 -5.54
CA ARG A 107 14.39 0.60 -5.58
C ARG A 107 13.59 0.63 -4.29
N LEU A 108 13.40 1.81 -3.73
CA LEU A 108 12.51 2.08 -2.62
C LEU A 108 11.26 2.75 -3.17
N GLU A 109 10.09 2.27 -2.76
CA GLU A 109 8.80 2.82 -3.14
C GLU A 109 7.98 3.09 -1.86
N GLY A 110 7.23 4.19 -1.87
CA GLY A 110 6.37 4.57 -0.75
C GLY A 110 5.55 5.82 -1.09
N ALA A 111 5.12 6.55 -0.07
CA ALA A 111 4.41 7.81 -0.25
C ALA A 111 4.83 8.83 0.79
N LEU A 112 4.78 10.10 0.40
CA LEU A 112 4.91 11.23 1.31
C LEU A 112 3.52 11.79 1.55
N CYS A 113 3.06 11.71 2.79
CA CYS A 113 1.76 12.19 3.24
C CYS A 113 1.95 13.32 4.24
N GLU A 114 1.17 14.38 4.07
CA GLU A 114 1.10 15.50 5.01
C GLU A 114 -0.25 15.45 5.72
N VAL A 115 -0.24 15.54 7.05
CA VAL A 115 -1.43 15.40 7.91
C VAL A 115 -1.45 16.55 8.90
N ASP A 116 -2.60 17.21 9.01
CA ASP A 116 -2.86 18.17 10.07
C ASP A 116 -2.96 17.45 11.42
N ALA A 117 -2.01 17.73 12.31
CA ALA A 117 -1.91 17.07 13.62
C ALA A 117 -3.05 17.42 14.58
N ALA A 118 -3.74 18.55 14.39
CA ALA A 118 -4.87 18.95 15.22
C ALA A 118 -6.16 18.24 14.80
N THR A 119 -6.36 18.02 13.49
CA THR A 119 -7.61 17.46 12.95
C THR A 119 -7.50 16.00 12.53
N GLY A 120 -6.28 15.48 12.35
CA GLY A 120 -6.01 14.14 11.81
C GLY A 120 -6.28 14.02 10.31
N ARG A 121 -6.65 15.10 9.62
CA ARG A 121 -6.95 15.09 8.18
C ARG A 121 -5.69 15.20 7.35
N ALA A 122 -5.63 14.44 6.26
CA ALA A 122 -4.57 14.60 5.27
C ALA A 122 -4.77 15.89 4.46
N VAL A 123 -3.68 16.61 4.24
CA VAL A 123 -3.63 17.80 3.38
C VAL A 123 -3.02 17.49 2.01
N GLY A 124 -2.28 16.39 1.91
CA GLY A 124 -1.71 15.93 0.64
C GLY A 124 -1.08 14.55 0.76
N ILE A 125 -1.03 13.85 -0.36
CA ILE A 125 -0.26 12.61 -0.53
C ILE A 125 0.32 12.59 -1.94
N ARG A 126 1.57 12.14 -2.06
CA ARG A 126 2.21 11.87 -3.34
C ARG A 126 3.04 10.59 -3.28
N PRO A 127 3.09 9.79 -4.36
CA PRO A 127 4.02 8.68 -4.44
C PRO A 127 5.46 9.18 -4.30
N TRP A 128 6.31 8.34 -3.73
CA TRP A 128 7.74 8.58 -3.62
C TRP A 128 8.49 7.33 -4.08
N GLN A 129 9.57 7.57 -4.80
CA GLN A 129 10.53 6.54 -5.17
C GLN A 129 11.93 7.06 -4.85
N GLY A 130 12.81 6.17 -4.39
CA GLY A 130 14.21 6.45 -4.11
C GLY A 130 15.10 5.27 -4.49
N GLY A 131 16.37 5.55 -4.76
CA GLY A 131 17.36 4.55 -5.18
C GLY A 131 18.61 5.25 -5.69
#